data_AF-A0A432KDE8-F1
#
_entry.id   AF-A0A432KDE8-F1
#
_cell.length_a   1.000
_cell.length_b   1.000
_cell.length_c   1.000
_cell.angle_alpha   90.00
_cell.angle_beta   90.00
_cell.angle_gamma   90.00
#
_symmetry.space_group_name_H-M   'P 1'
#
loop_
_entity.id
_entity.type
_entity.pdbx_description
1 polymer ?
#
loop_
_entity_poly.entity_id
_entity_poly.type
_entity_poly.pdbx_seq_one_letter_code
_entity_poly.pdbx_strand_id
1 'polypeptide(L)'
;EPSTEITKTLVETLSDGAVLSFGLESADPTVHEQNWLNCNPEQLRIAIRLVNEHGRQRGERGLPRLLPGLNFIAGLNGETEATYRMNLELLTSLRNEGLWLRRINIRQVEGQGFQEIPEQTFREFKREVRESIDRPLLKEMLPVGTILREVWWEAHDDRIRRPEQVLDPSYREASIHGAPGITFGRQIGAYPILVGVPYKIPLETGSDILVTGHGMRSITGVEVGLDVNSATQQQFMAIPGIGSKSAWRLVSARARAASRGVAFDSVESAFAAARLDFPATADSVLSCDA
;
A
#
# COMPACT_ATOMS: atom_id res chain seq x y z
N GLU A 1 -24.50 -13.82 -16.20
CA GLU A 1 -25.50 -13.74 -15.12
C GLU A 1 -25.61 -12.29 -14.63
N PRO A 2 -26.68 -11.89 -13.92
CA PRO A 2 -26.81 -10.54 -13.37
C PRO A 2 -25.60 -10.10 -12.51
N SER A 3 -25.03 -11.02 -11.73
CA SER A 3 -23.82 -10.80 -10.91
C SER A 3 -22.60 -10.36 -11.73
N THR A 4 -22.41 -10.97 -12.91
CA THR A 4 -21.33 -10.65 -13.85
C THR A 4 -21.47 -9.22 -14.37
N GLU A 5 -22.66 -8.84 -14.81
CA GLU A 5 -22.90 -7.52 -15.39
C GLU A 5 -22.81 -6.41 -14.33
N ILE A 6 -23.27 -6.67 -13.10
CA ILE A 6 -23.04 -5.77 -11.96
C ILE A 6 -21.54 -5.61 -11.71
N THR A 7 -20.79 -6.72 -11.67
CA THR A 7 -19.34 -6.68 -11.41
C THR A 7 -18.61 -5.86 -12.49
N LYS A 8 -18.91 -6.07 -13.77
CA LYS A 8 -18.34 -5.29 -14.87
C LYS A 8 -18.69 -3.81 -14.75
N THR A 9 -19.96 -3.50 -14.48
CA THR A 9 -20.41 -2.10 -14.26
C THR A 9 -19.61 -1.44 -13.14
N LEU A 10 -19.37 -2.14 -12.03
CA LEU A 10 -18.54 -1.61 -10.93
C LEU A 10 -17.09 -1.38 -11.36
N VAL A 11 -16.50 -2.30 -12.13
CA VAL A 11 -15.13 -2.18 -12.67
C VAL A 11 -14.99 -1.02 -13.67
N GLU A 12 -16.05 -0.69 -14.39
CA GLU A 12 -16.08 0.37 -15.39
C GLU A 12 -16.36 1.75 -14.78
N THR A 13 -17.15 1.81 -13.70
CA THR A 13 -17.64 3.08 -13.13
C THR A 13 -16.89 3.53 -11.89
N LEU A 14 -16.28 2.63 -11.12
CA LEU A 14 -15.52 2.99 -9.94
C LEU A 14 -14.08 3.35 -10.30
N SER A 15 -13.50 4.28 -9.54
CA SER A 15 -12.06 4.52 -9.59
C SER A 15 -11.30 3.27 -9.17
N ASP A 16 -10.12 3.07 -9.74
CA ASP A 16 -9.27 1.95 -9.38
C ASP A 16 -8.87 1.97 -7.89
N GLY A 17 -8.65 0.79 -7.33
CA GLY A 17 -8.48 0.58 -5.89
C GLY A 17 -9.78 0.38 -5.14
N ALA A 18 -10.93 0.27 -5.83
CA ALA A 18 -12.19 -0.05 -5.21
C ALA A 18 -12.19 -1.46 -4.57
N VAL A 19 -12.96 -1.62 -3.49
CA VAL A 19 -13.01 -2.88 -2.73
C VAL A 19 -14.44 -3.27 -2.43
N LEU A 20 -14.81 -4.50 -2.81
CA LEU A 20 -16.07 -5.11 -2.38
C LEU A 20 -15.85 -5.85 -1.07
N SER A 21 -16.56 -5.42 -0.03
CA SER A 21 -16.50 -6.07 1.28
C SER A 21 -17.46 -7.25 1.32
N PHE A 22 -16.92 -8.46 1.43
CA PHE A 22 -17.70 -9.68 1.68
C PHE A 22 -17.75 -9.97 3.18
N GLY A 23 -18.96 -10.23 3.67
CA GLY A 23 -19.22 -10.71 5.02
C GLY A 23 -19.25 -12.24 5.02
N LEU A 24 -18.15 -12.84 5.49
CA LEU A 24 -18.09 -14.26 5.83
C LEU A 24 -18.08 -14.45 7.35
N GLU A 25 -17.34 -13.57 8.05
CA GLU A 25 -17.15 -13.54 9.51
C GLU A 25 -16.37 -14.74 10.07
N SER A 26 -16.68 -15.98 9.65
CA SER A 26 -15.96 -17.21 10.00
C SER A 26 -16.15 -18.28 8.92
N ALA A 27 -15.10 -19.08 8.68
CA ALA A 27 -15.13 -20.27 7.83
C ALA A 27 -15.59 -21.53 8.58
N ASP A 28 -15.76 -21.44 9.91
CA ASP A 28 -16.18 -22.55 10.75
C ASP A 28 -17.69 -22.81 10.61
N PRO A 29 -18.12 -24.00 10.16
CA PRO A 29 -19.54 -24.34 9.99
C PRO A 29 -20.35 -24.25 11.28
N THR A 30 -19.77 -24.58 12.43
CA THR A 30 -20.45 -24.49 13.73
C THR A 30 -20.70 -23.03 14.10
N VAL A 31 -19.72 -22.16 13.88
CA VAL A 31 -19.89 -20.71 14.08
C VAL A 31 -20.91 -20.15 13.08
N HIS A 32 -20.88 -20.61 11.82
CA HIS A 32 -21.83 -20.20 10.80
C HIS A 32 -23.28 -20.49 11.19
N GLU A 33 -23.56 -21.71 11.66
CA GLU A 33 -24.89 -22.13 12.10
C GLU A 33 -25.35 -21.37 13.37
N GLN A 34 -24.49 -21.32 14.40
CA GLN A 34 -24.88 -20.73 15.68
C GLN A 34 -25.09 -19.21 15.64
N ASN A 35 -24.49 -18.51 14.66
CA ASN A 35 -24.59 -17.07 14.51
C ASN A 35 -25.42 -16.63 13.30
N TRP A 36 -26.07 -17.58 12.60
CA TRP A 36 -26.93 -17.30 11.43
C TRP A 36 -26.21 -16.48 10.36
N LEU A 37 -24.97 -16.85 10.04
CA LEU A 37 -24.16 -16.12 9.07
C LEU A 37 -24.73 -16.28 7.65
N ASN A 38 -24.67 -15.22 6.85
CA ASN A 38 -25.37 -15.16 5.56
C ASN A 38 -24.63 -15.82 4.39
N CYS A 39 -23.34 -16.11 4.56
CA CYS A 39 -22.46 -16.54 3.48
C CYS A 39 -21.57 -17.69 3.95
N ASN A 40 -21.47 -18.75 3.15
CA ASN A 40 -20.55 -19.85 3.40
C ASN A 40 -19.27 -19.75 2.53
N PRO A 41 -18.21 -20.52 2.84
CA PRO A 41 -16.95 -20.46 2.11
C PRO A 41 -17.06 -20.74 0.59
N GLU A 42 -17.96 -21.62 0.17
CA GLU A 42 -18.17 -21.98 -1.23
C GLU A 42 -18.78 -20.81 -2.02
N GLN A 43 -19.85 -20.21 -1.49
CA GLN A 43 -20.48 -19.01 -2.05
C GLN A 43 -19.49 -17.85 -2.12
N LEU A 44 -18.73 -17.64 -1.04
CA LEU A 44 -17.69 -16.63 -1.00
C LEU A 44 -16.66 -16.84 -2.11
N ARG A 45 -16.19 -18.09 -2.29
CA ARG A 45 -15.18 -18.42 -3.29
C ARG A 45 -15.65 -18.11 -4.71
N ILE A 46 -16.92 -18.40 -5.04
CA ILE A 46 -17.50 -18.06 -6.34
C ILE A 46 -17.48 -16.54 -6.54
N ALA A 47 -17.90 -15.77 -5.54
CA ALA A 47 -17.91 -14.31 -5.62
C ALA A 47 -16.50 -13.72 -5.76
N ILE A 48 -15.52 -14.22 -5.00
CA ILE A 48 -14.11 -13.81 -5.11
C ILE A 48 -13.55 -14.08 -6.50
N ARG A 49 -13.85 -15.25 -7.08
CA ARG A 49 -13.41 -15.62 -8.44
C ARG A 49 -13.97 -14.65 -9.47
N LEU A 50 -15.27 -14.35 -9.41
CA LEU A 50 -15.92 -13.41 -10.32
C LEU A 50 -15.29 -12.01 -10.26
N VAL A 51 -15.03 -11.50 -9.04
CA VAL A 51 -14.39 -10.19 -8.88
C VAL A 51 -12.95 -10.21 -9.38
N ASN A 52 -12.19 -11.28 -9.13
CA ASN A 52 -10.82 -11.41 -9.62
C ASN A 52 -10.75 -11.50 -11.15
N GLU A 53 -11.70 -12.18 -11.78
CA GLU A 53 -11.78 -12.33 -13.24
C GLU A 53 -11.86 -10.98 -13.95
N HIS A 54 -12.67 -10.05 -13.43
CA HIS A 54 -12.90 -8.76 -14.08
C HIS A 54 -12.14 -7.58 -13.45
N GLY A 55 -11.89 -7.62 -12.14
CA GLY A 55 -11.41 -6.48 -11.38
C GLY A 55 -9.90 -6.42 -11.14
N ARG A 56 -9.18 -7.53 -11.35
CA ARG A 56 -7.74 -7.63 -11.04
C ARG A 56 -6.84 -6.76 -11.92
N GLN A 57 -7.32 -6.36 -13.11
CA GLN A 57 -6.57 -5.52 -14.03
C GLN A 57 -6.18 -4.19 -13.36
N ARG A 58 -4.95 -3.75 -13.61
CA ARG A 58 -4.46 -2.44 -13.14
C ARG A 58 -5.20 -1.31 -13.84
N GLY A 59 -5.70 -0.35 -13.07
CA GLY A 59 -6.27 0.90 -13.54
C GLY A 59 -5.21 1.98 -13.76
N GLU A 60 -5.69 3.17 -14.10
CA GLU A 60 -4.87 4.30 -14.52
C GLU A 60 -4.01 4.89 -13.39
N ARG A 61 -4.49 4.85 -12.15
CA ARG A 61 -3.75 5.34 -10.98
C ARG A 61 -2.84 4.27 -10.36
N GLY A 62 -2.73 3.12 -11.00
CA GLY A 62 -1.79 2.06 -10.66
C GLY A 62 -2.32 1.01 -9.68
N LEU A 63 -3.56 1.14 -9.18
CA LEU A 63 -4.20 0.11 -8.36
C LEU A 63 -5.00 -0.88 -9.22
N PRO A 64 -5.26 -2.11 -8.75
CA PRO A 64 -6.27 -2.97 -9.37
C PRO A 64 -7.64 -2.29 -9.38
N ARG A 65 -8.43 -2.44 -10.44
CA ARG A 65 -9.73 -1.77 -10.57
C ARG A 65 -10.69 -2.10 -9.44
N LEU A 66 -10.88 -3.39 -9.16
CA LEU A 66 -11.79 -3.88 -8.14
C LEU A 66 -11.26 -5.16 -7.53
N LEU A 67 -11.24 -5.25 -6.21
CA LEU A 67 -10.84 -6.47 -5.52
C LEU A 67 -11.75 -6.79 -4.32
N PRO A 68 -11.86 -8.06 -3.93
CA PRO A 68 -12.59 -8.46 -2.74
C PRO A 68 -11.82 -8.09 -1.46
N GLY A 69 -12.56 -7.73 -0.42
CA GLY A 69 -12.11 -7.63 0.96
C GLY A 69 -12.92 -8.57 1.85
N LEU A 70 -12.28 -9.11 2.89
CA LEU A 70 -12.89 -10.04 3.83
C LEU A 70 -12.91 -9.47 5.25
N ASN A 71 -13.92 -9.86 6.01
CA ASN A 71 -14.02 -9.58 7.43
C ASN A 71 -14.13 -10.91 8.21
N PHE A 72 -13.26 -11.07 9.20
CA PHE A 72 -13.34 -12.10 10.23
C PHE A 72 -13.64 -11.46 11.57
N ILE A 73 -14.48 -12.12 12.36
CA ILE A 73 -14.91 -11.67 13.68
C ILE A 73 -14.67 -12.80 14.69
N ALA A 74 -13.83 -12.53 15.69
CA ALA A 74 -13.59 -13.41 16.82
C ALA A 74 -14.53 -13.08 17.98
N GLY A 75 -14.86 -14.07 18.82
CA GLY A 75 -15.79 -13.96 19.95
C GLY A 75 -17.25 -14.32 19.61
N LEU A 76 -17.47 -14.91 18.43
CA LEU A 76 -18.78 -15.41 18.02
C LEU A 76 -19.11 -16.75 18.71
N ASN A 77 -20.40 -17.07 18.81
CA ASN A 77 -20.86 -18.30 19.47
C ASN A 77 -20.41 -19.55 18.69
N GLY A 78 -19.93 -20.56 19.42
CA GLY A 78 -19.38 -21.80 18.86
C GLY A 78 -17.92 -21.72 18.45
N GLU A 79 -17.22 -20.59 18.66
CA GLU A 79 -15.81 -20.44 18.29
C GLU A 79 -14.91 -21.30 19.19
N THR A 80 -13.93 -21.94 18.57
CA THR A 80 -12.89 -22.74 19.24
C THR A 80 -11.52 -22.40 18.68
N GLU A 81 -10.44 -22.91 19.27
CA GLU A 81 -9.09 -22.75 18.67
C GLU A 81 -9.01 -23.29 17.23
N ALA A 82 -9.80 -24.33 16.91
CA ALA A 82 -9.86 -24.90 15.57
C ALA A 82 -10.47 -23.92 14.54
N THR A 83 -11.33 -22.99 14.97
CA THR A 83 -11.94 -21.98 14.11
C THR A 83 -10.89 -21.09 13.44
N TYR A 84 -9.86 -20.65 14.19
CA TYR A 84 -8.78 -19.84 13.62
C TYR A 84 -7.96 -20.60 12.59
N ARG A 85 -7.76 -21.91 12.79
CA ARG A 85 -7.10 -22.78 11.81
C ARG A 85 -7.92 -22.87 10.53
N MET A 86 -9.23 -23.12 10.62
CA MET A 86 -10.13 -23.18 9.45
C MET A 86 -10.14 -21.86 8.67
N ASN A 87 -10.17 -20.72 9.38
CA ASN A 87 -10.08 -19.40 8.75
C ASN A 87 -8.78 -19.21 7.97
N LEU A 88 -7.65 -19.64 8.55
CA LEU A 88 -6.35 -19.55 7.88
C LEU A 88 -6.24 -20.53 6.70
N GLU A 89 -6.79 -21.73 6.81
CA GLU A 89 -6.87 -22.72 5.72
C GLU A 89 -7.68 -22.19 4.54
N LEU A 90 -8.82 -21.54 4.80
CA LEU A 90 -9.60 -20.86 3.76
C LEU A 90 -8.75 -19.80 3.04
N LEU A 91 -8.14 -18.88 3.78
CA LEU A 91 -7.30 -17.82 3.20
C LEU A 91 -6.12 -18.38 2.40
N THR A 92 -5.48 -19.43 2.91
CA THR A 92 -4.37 -20.12 2.24
C THR A 92 -4.84 -20.76 0.94
N SER A 93 -5.99 -21.43 0.96
CA SER A 93 -6.55 -22.06 -0.25
C SER A 93 -6.88 -21.04 -1.33
N LEU A 94 -7.51 -19.90 -0.96
CA LEU A 94 -7.80 -18.81 -1.90
C LEU A 94 -6.52 -18.26 -2.54
N ARG A 95 -5.46 -18.07 -1.74
CA ARG A 95 -4.15 -17.62 -2.25
C ARG A 95 -3.50 -18.65 -3.16
N ASN A 96 -3.59 -19.94 -2.83
CA ASN A 96 -3.04 -21.03 -3.66
C ASN A 96 -3.73 -21.14 -5.02
N GLU A 97 -5.00 -20.72 -5.12
CA GLU A 97 -5.72 -20.56 -6.39
C GLU A 97 -5.34 -19.29 -7.16
N GLY A 98 -4.45 -18.46 -6.62
CA GLY A 98 -4.02 -17.21 -7.23
C GLY A 98 -5.06 -16.09 -7.12
N LEU A 99 -6.03 -16.20 -6.22
CA LEU A 99 -7.05 -15.18 -5.99
C LEU A 99 -6.50 -14.07 -5.09
N TRP A 100 -6.66 -12.82 -5.54
CA TRP A 100 -6.27 -11.67 -4.77
C TRP A 100 -7.39 -11.19 -3.87
N LEU A 101 -7.01 -10.88 -2.64
CA LEU A 101 -7.79 -10.15 -1.66
C LEU A 101 -7.08 -8.82 -1.41
N ARG A 102 -7.84 -7.72 -1.42
CA ARG A 102 -7.27 -6.40 -1.16
C ARG A 102 -7.08 -6.13 0.32
N ARG A 103 -7.98 -6.62 1.16
CA ARG A 103 -7.92 -6.37 2.61
C ARG A 103 -8.58 -7.49 3.39
N ILE A 104 -7.91 -7.93 4.45
CA ILE A 104 -8.48 -8.84 5.44
C ILE A 104 -8.56 -8.09 6.78
N ASN A 105 -9.80 -7.82 7.19
CA ASN A 105 -10.11 -7.27 8.51
C ASN A 105 -10.32 -8.42 9.49
N ILE A 106 -9.64 -8.34 10.63
CA ILE A 106 -9.80 -9.28 11.73
C ILE A 106 -10.15 -8.43 12.95
N ARG A 107 -11.36 -8.63 13.47
CA ARG A 107 -11.93 -7.88 14.59
C ARG A 107 -12.34 -8.85 15.69
N GLN A 108 -12.54 -8.32 16.88
CA GLN A 108 -13.12 -9.03 18.01
C GLN A 108 -14.41 -8.30 18.38
N VAL A 109 -15.48 -9.05 18.65
CA VAL A 109 -16.70 -8.49 19.25
C VAL A 109 -16.55 -8.39 20.76
N GLU A 110 -17.18 -7.38 21.34
CA GLU A 110 -17.25 -7.17 22.79
C GLU A 110 -18.72 -6.95 23.17
N GLY A 111 -19.15 -7.54 24.30
CA GLY A 111 -20.51 -7.34 24.81
C GLY A 111 -21.12 -8.59 25.44
N GLN A 112 -22.30 -8.42 26.06
CA GLN A 112 -23.06 -9.54 26.62
C GLN A 112 -23.57 -10.46 25.50
N GLY A 113 -23.43 -11.78 25.69
CA GLY A 113 -23.87 -12.79 24.72
C GLY A 113 -22.82 -13.20 23.68
N PHE A 114 -21.62 -12.62 23.74
CA PHE A 114 -20.46 -13.04 22.96
C PHE A 114 -19.48 -13.85 23.81
N GLN A 115 -18.72 -14.73 23.16
CA GLN A 115 -17.76 -15.60 23.83
C GLN A 115 -16.43 -14.87 24.07
N GLU A 116 -15.77 -15.20 25.18
CA GLU A 116 -14.39 -14.81 25.38
C GLU A 116 -13.47 -15.55 24.39
N ILE A 117 -12.44 -14.86 23.92
CA ILE A 117 -11.50 -15.42 22.94
C ILE A 117 -10.20 -15.88 23.63
N PRO A 118 -9.56 -16.95 23.14
CA PRO A 118 -8.20 -17.28 23.56
C PRO A 118 -7.22 -16.25 22.98
N GLU A 119 -6.84 -15.25 23.79
CA GLU A 119 -6.07 -14.10 23.32
C GLU A 119 -4.77 -14.45 22.60
N GLN A 120 -4.04 -15.46 23.09
CA GLN A 120 -2.79 -15.88 22.48
C GLN A 120 -3.03 -16.44 21.07
N THR A 121 -3.94 -17.40 20.94
CA THR A 121 -4.32 -18.02 19.66
C THR A 121 -4.84 -16.99 18.66
N PHE A 122 -5.65 -16.03 19.13
CA PHE A 122 -6.13 -14.93 18.28
C PHE A 122 -5.02 -13.98 17.81
N ARG A 123 -4.05 -13.66 18.68
CA ARG A 123 -2.88 -12.85 18.31
C ARG A 123 -2.00 -13.58 17.29
N GLU A 124 -1.80 -14.89 17.47
CA GLU A 124 -1.07 -15.74 16.53
C GLU A 124 -1.78 -15.78 15.18
N PHE A 125 -3.09 -16.06 15.14
CA PHE A 125 -3.90 -16.00 13.91
C PHE A 125 -3.74 -14.68 13.16
N LYS A 126 -3.85 -13.54 13.86
CA LYS A 126 -3.63 -12.22 13.25
C LYS A 126 -2.25 -12.12 12.62
N ARG A 127 -1.20 -12.52 13.34
CA ARG A 127 0.19 -12.47 12.85
C ARG A 127 0.35 -13.35 11.60
N GLU A 128 -0.10 -14.59 11.65
CA GLU A 128 -0.02 -15.53 10.53
C GLU A 128 -0.73 -14.99 9.28
N VAL A 129 -1.93 -14.41 9.42
CA VAL A 129 -2.63 -13.78 8.29
C VAL A 129 -1.82 -12.60 7.73
N ARG A 130 -1.22 -11.76 8.58
CA ARG A 130 -0.41 -10.64 8.09
C ARG A 130 0.83 -11.11 7.32
N GLU A 131 1.51 -12.13 7.82
CA GLU A 131 2.80 -12.61 7.30
C GLU A 131 2.65 -13.52 6.07
N SER A 132 1.71 -14.46 6.11
CA SER A 132 1.54 -15.47 5.07
C SER A 132 0.54 -15.09 3.98
N ILE A 133 -0.37 -14.15 4.25
CA ILE A 133 -1.44 -13.75 3.31
C ILE A 133 -1.30 -12.27 2.88
N ASP A 134 -1.47 -11.30 3.79
CA ASP A 134 -1.50 -9.87 3.41
C ASP A 134 -0.20 -9.41 2.74
N ARG A 135 0.95 -9.66 3.36
CA ARG A 135 2.24 -9.18 2.84
C ARG A 135 2.59 -9.80 1.48
N PRO A 136 2.45 -11.12 1.26
CA PRO A 136 2.66 -11.71 -0.06
C PRO A 136 1.68 -11.19 -1.12
N LEU A 137 0.38 -11.10 -0.81
CA LEU A 137 -0.61 -10.56 -1.74
C LEU A 137 -0.30 -9.10 -2.12
N LEU A 138 0.13 -8.28 -1.16
CA LEU A 138 0.51 -6.89 -1.42
C LEU A 138 1.71 -6.79 -2.37
N LYS A 139 2.71 -7.68 -2.22
CA LYS A 139 3.87 -7.75 -3.12
C LYS A 139 3.49 -8.18 -4.53
N GLU A 140 2.59 -9.16 -4.66
CA GLU A 140 2.09 -9.62 -5.96
C GLU A 140 1.25 -8.54 -6.65
N MET A 141 0.43 -7.82 -5.88
CA MET A 141 -0.45 -6.77 -6.37
C MET A 141 0.31 -5.51 -6.80
N LEU A 142 1.31 -5.10 -6.02
CA LEU A 142 2.08 -3.87 -6.22
C LEU A 142 3.57 -4.17 -6.19
N PRO A 143 4.14 -4.87 -7.18
CA PRO A 143 5.58 -5.16 -7.20
C PRO A 143 6.42 -3.87 -7.18
N VAL A 144 7.66 -3.97 -6.69
CA VAL A 144 8.64 -2.87 -6.76
C VAL A 144 8.76 -2.38 -8.20
N GLY A 145 8.78 -1.06 -8.40
CA GLY A 145 8.73 -0.42 -9.71
C GLY A 145 7.32 -0.05 -10.18
N THR A 146 6.26 -0.49 -9.48
CA THR A 146 4.89 -0.03 -9.78
C THR A 146 4.79 1.47 -9.51
N ILE A 147 4.21 2.22 -10.44
CA ILE A 147 3.86 3.64 -10.23
C ILE A 147 2.42 3.70 -9.69
N LEU A 148 2.25 4.38 -8.56
CA LEU A 148 0.95 4.83 -8.07
C LEU A 148 0.82 6.32 -8.29
N ARG A 149 -0.31 6.74 -8.85
CA ARG A 149 -0.54 8.14 -9.19
C ARG A 149 -1.39 8.85 -8.16
N GLU A 150 -1.21 10.16 -8.02
CA GLU A 150 -2.07 11.01 -7.19
C GLU A 150 -2.13 10.56 -5.71
N VAL A 151 -0.98 10.21 -5.13
CA VAL A 151 -0.89 9.97 -3.69
C VAL A 151 -0.99 11.31 -2.98
N TRP A 152 -1.99 11.46 -2.10
CA TRP A 152 -2.19 12.66 -1.31
C TRP A 152 -1.45 12.56 0.03
N TRP A 153 -0.62 13.55 0.35
CA TRP A 153 0.21 13.54 1.55
C TRP A 153 -0.54 14.11 2.76
N GLU A 154 -0.69 13.28 3.79
CA GLU A 154 -1.61 13.54 4.91
C GLU A 154 -0.89 13.82 6.23
N ALA A 155 0.26 13.19 6.47
CA ALA A 155 0.91 13.22 7.77
C ALA A 155 2.43 13.09 7.70
N HIS A 156 3.10 13.69 8.68
CA HIS A 156 4.53 13.65 8.88
C HIS A 156 4.89 12.81 10.11
N ASP A 157 5.96 12.01 9.99
CA ASP A 157 6.57 11.14 11.03
C ASP A 157 5.70 10.01 11.59
N ASP A 158 4.39 10.21 11.62
CA ASP A 158 3.40 9.26 12.10
C ASP A 158 2.33 9.04 11.03
N ARG A 159 1.68 7.88 11.08
CA ARG A 159 0.61 7.48 10.15
C ARG A 159 -0.70 8.20 10.44
N ILE A 160 -0.77 8.88 11.58
CA ILE A 160 -1.92 9.62 12.08
C ILE A 160 -1.64 11.11 11.91
N ARG A 161 -2.50 11.79 11.17
CA ARG A 161 -2.46 13.25 11.03
C ARG A 161 -2.75 13.91 12.38
N ARG A 162 -1.84 14.75 12.84
CA ARG A 162 -1.96 15.44 14.13
C ARG A 162 -2.51 16.86 13.94
N PRO A 163 -3.21 17.46 14.93
CA PRO A 163 -3.78 18.80 14.81
C PRO A 163 -2.75 19.88 14.42
N GLU A 164 -1.54 19.82 14.95
CA GLU A 164 -0.46 20.76 14.61
C GLU A 164 -0.12 20.75 13.12
N GLN A 165 -0.21 19.60 12.45
CA GLN A 165 0.03 19.44 11.01
C GLN A 165 -1.09 20.02 10.14
N VAL A 166 -2.21 20.41 10.76
CA VAL A 166 -3.31 21.12 10.09
C VAL A 166 -3.20 22.62 10.33
N LEU A 167 -2.88 23.00 11.57
CA LEU A 167 -2.94 24.38 12.03
C LEU A 167 -1.69 25.19 11.66
N ASP A 168 -0.52 24.56 11.65
CA ASP A 168 0.75 25.22 11.33
C ASP A 168 1.03 25.16 9.82
N PRO A 169 1.09 26.32 9.12
CA PRO A 169 1.40 26.38 7.69
C PRO A 169 2.76 25.79 7.31
N SER A 170 3.72 25.72 8.25
CA SER A 170 5.09 25.23 7.98
C SER A 170 5.12 23.81 7.39
N TYR A 171 4.12 22.98 7.72
CA TYR A 171 3.97 21.62 7.18
C TYR A 171 3.60 21.57 5.69
N ARG A 172 3.21 22.69 5.11
CA ARG A 172 2.73 22.83 3.71
C ARG A 172 3.64 23.71 2.87
N GLU A 173 4.69 24.27 3.46
CA GLU A 173 5.66 25.08 2.73
C GLU A 173 6.52 24.22 1.82
N ALA A 174 6.74 24.65 0.57
CA ALA A 174 7.60 23.94 -0.38
C ALA A 174 9.05 23.75 0.12
N SER A 175 9.50 24.63 1.02
CA SER A 175 10.85 24.61 1.61
C SER A 175 11.13 23.33 2.42
N ILE A 176 10.11 22.62 2.90
CA ILE A 176 10.27 21.38 3.66
C ILE A 176 10.57 20.17 2.76
N HIS A 177 10.35 20.27 1.45
CA HIS A 177 10.47 19.16 0.53
C HIS A 177 11.88 18.55 0.54
N GLY A 178 11.96 17.25 0.77
CA GLY A 178 13.21 16.51 0.87
C GLY A 178 13.95 16.66 2.21
N ALA A 179 13.38 17.33 3.22
CA ALA A 179 13.95 17.36 4.56
C ALA A 179 13.91 15.97 5.24
N PRO A 180 14.78 15.69 6.24
CA PRO A 180 14.76 14.42 6.95
C PRO A 180 13.41 14.14 7.66
N GLY A 181 12.94 12.90 7.58
CA GLY A 181 11.70 12.44 8.21
C GLY A 181 11.00 11.41 7.34
N ILE A 182 9.74 11.12 7.65
CA ILE A 182 8.87 10.31 6.77
C ILE A 182 7.57 11.06 6.50
N THR A 183 7.06 10.93 5.29
CA THR A 183 5.74 11.43 4.92
C THR A 183 4.83 10.27 4.57
N PHE A 184 3.63 10.29 5.14
CA PHE A 184 2.60 9.30 4.89
C PHE A 184 1.48 9.91 4.05
N GLY A 185 1.02 9.14 3.08
CA GLY A 185 -0.04 9.54 2.18
C GLY A 185 -0.84 8.35 1.68
N ARG A 186 -1.96 8.65 1.01
CA ARG A 186 -2.86 7.68 0.41
C ARG A 186 -3.49 8.27 -0.85
N GLN A 187 -3.86 7.42 -1.80
CA GLN A 187 -4.76 7.83 -2.87
C GLN A 187 -6.16 8.06 -2.31
N ILE A 188 -6.94 8.94 -2.93
CA ILE A 188 -8.36 9.10 -2.58
C ILE A 188 -9.12 7.85 -3.03
N GLY A 189 -9.82 7.21 -2.09
CA GLY A 189 -10.61 6.01 -2.34
C GLY A 189 -11.21 5.41 -1.07
N ALA A 190 -12.04 4.36 -1.21
CA ALA A 190 -12.74 3.75 -0.09
C ALA A 190 -11.82 3.00 0.89
N TYR A 191 -10.80 2.30 0.37
CA TYR A 191 -9.84 1.53 1.17
C TYR A 191 -8.42 1.70 0.63
N PRO A 192 -7.85 2.91 0.71
CA PRO A 192 -6.59 3.20 0.05
C PRO A 192 -5.41 2.59 0.80
N ILE A 193 -4.29 2.44 0.11
CA ILE A 193 -3.06 1.87 0.68
C ILE A 193 -2.29 2.99 1.36
N LEU A 194 -1.80 2.72 2.57
CA LEU A 194 -0.87 3.62 3.23
C LEU A 194 0.48 3.57 2.50
N VAL A 195 0.92 4.72 2.02
CA VAL A 195 2.23 4.95 1.40
C VAL A 195 3.11 5.71 2.38
N GLY A 196 4.35 5.28 2.55
CA GLY A 196 5.38 6.02 3.29
C GLY A 196 6.57 6.35 2.41
N VAL A 197 7.02 7.60 2.42
CA VAL A 197 8.20 8.08 1.68
C VAL A 197 9.23 8.63 2.68
N PRO A 198 10.50 8.20 2.62
CA PRO A 198 11.49 8.46 3.69
C PRO A 198 12.13 9.85 3.62
N TYR A 199 11.31 10.87 3.40
CA TYR A 199 11.65 12.28 3.52
C TYR A 199 10.36 13.11 3.66
N LYS A 200 10.50 14.39 3.99
CA LYS A 200 9.36 15.31 4.10
C LYS A 200 8.86 15.74 2.73
N ILE A 201 7.55 15.67 2.52
CA ILE A 201 6.84 16.22 1.37
C ILE A 201 5.82 17.22 1.92
N PRO A 202 5.64 18.42 1.34
CA PRO A 202 4.63 19.36 1.79
C PRO A 202 3.26 18.67 1.90
N LEU A 203 2.62 18.76 3.07
CA LEU A 203 1.29 18.17 3.26
C LEU A 203 0.26 18.88 2.38
N GLU A 204 -0.87 18.21 2.16
CA GLU A 204 -1.94 18.72 1.29
C GLU A 204 -1.48 18.95 -0.16
N THR A 205 -0.52 18.14 -0.61
CA THR A 205 -0.10 18.05 -2.00
C THR A 205 -0.28 16.63 -2.52
N GLY A 206 -0.33 16.49 -3.83
CA GLY A 206 -0.38 15.20 -4.52
C GLY A 206 0.88 14.96 -5.34
N SER A 207 1.40 13.74 -5.33
CA SER A 207 2.45 13.33 -6.26
C SER A 207 2.32 11.86 -6.66
N ASP A 208 2.94 11.52 -7.78
CA ASP A 208 3.09 10.15 -8.23
C ASP A 208 4.30 9.52 -7.53
N ILE A 209 4.23 8.23 -7.21
CA ILE A 209 5.30 7.52 -6.54
C ILE A 209 5.62 6.21 -7.23
N LEU A 210 6.89 5.85 -7.21
CA LEU A 210 7.37 4.51 -7.54
C LEU A 210 7.48 3.68 -6.26
N VAL A 211 6.90 2.48 -6.27
CA VAL A 211 6.96 1.54 -5.13
C VAL A 211 8.39 1.01 -5.00
N THR A 212 8.99 1.19 -3.83
CA THR A 212 10.36 0.74 -3.50
C THR A 212 10.39 -0.40 -2.49
N GLY A 213 9.29 -0.65 -1.79
CA GLY A 213 9.19 -1.76 -0.83
C GLY A 213 7.82 -1.92 -0.19
N HIS A 214 7.74 -2.88 0.73
CA HIS A 214 6.48 -3.30 1.36
C HIS A 214 6.65 -3.50 2.86
N GLY A 215 5.75 -2.88 3.63
CA GLY A 215 5.44 -3.29 5.00
C GLY A 215 4.41 -4.43 5.01
N MET A 216 3.81 -4.67 6.18
CA MET A 216 2.77 -5.70 6.31
C MET A 216 1.48 -5.35 5.56
N ARG A 217 1.12 -4.07 5.53
CA ARG A 217 -0.12 -3.53 4.91
C ARG A 217 0.06 -2.13 4.33
N SER A 218 1.30 -1.76 4.09
CA SER A 218 1.70 -0.45 3.60
C SER A 218 2.79 -0.66 2.57
N ILE A 219 2.99 0.35 1.73
CA ILE A 219 4.10 0.37 0.77
C ILE A 219 5.05 1.50 1.13
N THR A 220 6.30 1.31 0.74
CA THR A 220 7.31 2.37 0.73
C THR A 220 7.50 2.81 -0.71
N GLY A 221 7.72 4.10 -0.92
CA GLY A 221 7.95 4.64 -2.25
C GLY A 221 8.93 5.80 -2.28
N VAL A 222 9.11 6.34 -3.47
CA VAL A 222 9.83 7.58 -3.79
C VAL A 222 9.02 8.32 -4.84
N GLU A 223 8.97 9.66 -4.76
CA GLU A 223 8.25 10.46 -5.75
C GLU A 223 8.86 10.34 -7.14
N VAL A 224 8.02 10.31 -8.16
CA VAL A 224 8.42 10.36 -9.56
C VAL A 224 8.58 11.80 -10.02
N GLY A 225 9.58 12.07 -10.86
CA GLY A 225 9.83 13.41 -11.41
C GLY A 225 10.65 14.31 -10.49
N LEU A 226 11.47 13.74 -9.61
CA LEU A 226 12.39 14.51 -8.78
C LEU A 226 13.51 15.11 -9.64
N ASP A 227 13.59 16.44 -9.70
CA ASP A 227 14.67 17.09 -10.46
C ASP A 227 16.05 16.82 -9.85
N VAL A 228 16.95 16.24 -10.65
CA VAL A 228 18.31 15.90 -10.23
C VAL A 228 19.11 17.14 -9.79
N ASN A 229 18.78 18.31 -10.33
CA ASN A 229 19.42 19.59 -10.03
C ASN A 229 18.92 20.23 -8.72
N SER A 230 17.88 19.70 -8.09
CA SER A 230 17.36 20.22 -6.81
C SER A 230 17.19 19.15 -5.73
N ALA A 231 17.06 17.88 -6.10
CA ALA A 231 16.79 16.77 -5.18
C ALA A 231 17.76 16.71 -3.99
N THR A 232 17.23 16.47 -2.80
CA THR A 232 18.01 16.38 -1.56
C THR A 232 18.71 15.02 -1.44
N GLN A 233 19.66 14.94 -0.50
CA GLN A 233 20.30 13.66 -0.18
C GLN A 233 19.28 12.59 0.23
N GLN A 234 18.22 12.96 0.97
CA GLN A 234 17.20 12.02 1.42
C GLN A 234 16.35 11.50 0.26
N GLN A 235 16.00 12.38 -0.67
CA GLN A 235 15.31 12.01 -1.91
C GLN A 235 16.13 11.03 -2.74
N PHE A 236 17.44 11.28 -2.94
CA PHE A 236 18.31 10.32 -3.61
C PHE A 236 18.40 8.98 -2.87
N MET A 237 18.50 8.98 -1.54
CA MET A 237 18.57 7.76 -0.74
C MET A 237 17.30 6.92 -0.79
N ALA A 238 16.16 7.52 -1.13
CA ALA A 238 14.90 6.80 -1.30
C ALA A 238 14.87 5.94 -2.59
N ILE A 239 15.75 6.22 -3.54
CA ILE A 239 15.85 5.50 -4.81
C ILE A 239 16.57 4.17 -4.61
N PRO A 240 15.98 3.02 -5.02
CA PRO A 240 16.63 1.73 -4.92
C PRO A 240 18.02 1.73 -5.56
N GLY A 241 19.02 1.22 -4.84
CA GLY A 241 20.41 1.16 -5.29
C GLY A 241 21.26 2.38 -4.91
N ILE A 242 20.67 3.48 -4.42
CA ILE A 242 21.42 4.68 -4.01
C ILE A 242 21.59 4.70 -2.48
N GLY A 243 22.75 4.27 -2.01
CA GLY A 243 23.11 4.41 -0.59
C GLY A 243 23.51 5.84 -0.21
N SER A 244 23.66 6.09 1.10
CA SER A 244 24.04 7.40 1.65
C SER A 244 25.32 7.99 1.02
N LYS A 245 26.36 7.16 0.79
CA LYS A 245 27.61 7.59 0.13
C LYS A 245 27.39 8.01 -1.32
N SER A 246 26.54 7.28 -2.05
CA SER A 246 26.20 7.59 -3.45
C SER A 246 25.36 8.87 -3.54
N ALA A 247 24.35 9.01 -2.69
CA ALA A 247 23.54 10.23 -2.59
C ALA A 247 24.40 11.47 -2.29
N TRP A 248 25.35 11.36 -1.35
CA TRP A 248 26.27 12.45 -1.04
C TRP A 248 27.17 12.82 -2.23
N ARG A 249 27.61 11.83 -3.02
CA ARG A 249 28.41 12.06 -4.23
C ARG A 249 27.61 12.80 -5.30
N LEU A 250 26.33 12.49 -5.48
CA LEU A 250 25.43 13.21 -6.40
C LEU A 250 25.28 14.68 -5.98
N VAL A 251 24.95 14.93 -4.70
CA VAL A 251 24.84 16.30 -4.16
C VAL A 251 26.16 17.07 -4.30
N SER A 252 27.29 16.41 -4.02
CA SER A 252 28.62 17.01 -4.17
C SER A 252 28.97 17.31 -5.63
N ALA A 253 28.62 16.42 -6.56
CA ALA A 253 28.85 16.62 -8.00
C ALA A 253 28.01 17.79 -8.51
N ARG A 254 26.73 17.86 -8.12
CA ARG A 254 25.85 18.99 -8.40
C ARG A 254 26.43 20.30 -7.90
N ALA A 255 26.86 20.38 -6.64
CA ALA A 255 27.40 21.61 -6.07
C ALA A 255 28.64 22.13 -6.85
N ARG A 256 29.50 21.22 -7.33
CA ARG A 256 30.66 21.57 -8.17
C ARG A 256 30.28 22.02 -9.58
N ALA A 257 29.22 21.45 -10.16
CA ALA A 257 28.70 21.88 -11.47
C ALA A 257 28.07 23.27 -11.34
N ALA A 258 27.23 23.47 -10.33
CA ALA A 258 26.58 24.73 -10.04
C ALA A 258 27.58 25.86 -9.75
N SER A 259 28.70 25.58 -9.05
CA SER A 259 29.76 26.58 -8.81
C SER A 259 30.48 27.03 -10.09
N ARG A 260 30.25 26.35 -11.21
CA ARG A 260 30.74 26.70 -12.55
C ARG A 260 29.63 27.24 -13.46
N GLY A 261 28.42 27.44 -12.93
CA GLY A 261 27.25 27.88 -13.68
C GLY A 261 26.66 26.81 -14.60
N VAL A 262 26.92 25.53 -14.34
CA VAL A 262 26.45 24.41 -15.16
C VAL A 262 25.40 23.61 -14.38
N ALA A 263 24.25 23.36 -15.00
CA ALA A 263 23.25 22.39 -14.56
C ALA A 263 23.40 21.08 -15.36
N PHE A 264 22.94 19.97 -14.81
CA PHE A 264 22.89 18.71 -15.55
C PHE A 264 21.74 18.76 -16.56
N ASP A 265 22.07 18.37 -17.78
CA ASP A 265 21.17 18.27 -18.95
C ASP A 265 20.44 16.92 -19.03
N SER A 266 20.90 15.94 -18.26
CA SER A 266 20.39 14.57 -18.22
C SER A 266 20.68 13.95 -16.86
N VAL A 267 19.89 12.95 -16.48
CA VAL A 267 20.12 12.21 -15.23
C VAL A 267 21.44 11.46 -15.34
N GLU A 268 21.75 10.91 -16.50
CA GLU A 268 22.99 10.18 -16.81
C GLU A 268 24.23 11.06 -16.61
N SER A 269 24.20 12.33 -17.05
CA SER A 269 25.33 13.24 -16.87
C SER A 269 25.60 13.54 -15.40
N ALA A 270 24.55 13.62 -14.57
CA ALA A 270 24.68 13.76 -13.13
C ALA A 270 25.38 12.54 -12.48
N PHE A 271 24.98 11.32 -12.85
CA PHE A 271 25.60 10.09 -12.34
C PHE A 271 27.03 9.92 -12.84
N ALA A 272 27.31 10.24 -14.11
CA ALA A 272 28.65 10.21 -14.66
C ALA A 272 29.59 11.19 -13.94
N ALA A 273 29.14 12.42 -13.67
CA ALA A 273 29.88 13.42 -12.91
C ALA A 273 30.15 12.97 -11.45
N ALA A 274 29.21 12.25 -10.85
CA ALA A 274 29.38 11.62 -9.54
C ALA A 274 30.24 10.35 -9.57
N ARG A 275 30.58 9.82 -10.76
CA ARG A 275 31.26 8.54 -11.03
C ARG A 275 30.53 7.35 -10.41
N LEU A 276 29.22 7.31 -10.58
CA LEU A 276 28.34 6.27 -10.08
C LEU A 276 27.76 5.46 -11.24
N ASP A 277 27.46 4.20 -10.98
CA ASP A 277 26.66 3.39 -11.89
C ASP A 277 25.24 3.94 -11.95
N PHE A 278 24.61 3.82 -13.12
CA PHE A 278 23.27 4.32 -13.38
C PHE A 278 22.22 3.25 -13.01
N PRO A 279 21.43 3.43 -11.93
CA PRO A 279 20.44 2.44 -11.56
C PRO A 279 19.23 2.51 -12.48
N ALA A 280 18.70 1.36 -12.90
CA ALA A 280 17.57 1.30 -13.86
C ALA A 280 16.32 2.06 -13.40
N THR A 281 16.11 2.21 -12.09
CA THR A 281 14.99 2.97 -11.52
C THR A 281 15.20 4.48 -11.55
N ALA A 282 16.42 4.98 -11.80
CA ALA A 282 16.72 6.41 -11.82
C ALA A 282 15.92 7.15 -12.89
N ASP A 283 15.85 6.61 -14.12
CA ASP A 283 15.07 7.22 -15.23
C ASP A 283 13.58 7.35 -14.92
N SER A 284 13.05 6.42 -14.12
CA SER A 284 11.63 6.42 -13.76
C SER A 284 11.30 7.35 -12.59
N VAL A 285 12.31 7.92 -11.93
CA VAL A 285 12.15 8.66 -10.67
C VAL A 285 12.73 10.08 -10.77
N LEU A 286 13.86 10.24 -11.46
CA LEU A 286 14.55 11.52 -11.62
C LEU A 286 14.21 12.15 -12.97
N SER A 287 14.23 13.48 -13.01
CA SER A 287 14.09 14.27 -14.22
C SER A 287 15.13 15.41 -14.25
N CYS A 288 15.19 16.14 -15.37
CA CYS A 288 15.97 17.38 -15.50
C CYS A 288 15.09 18.60 -15.79
N ASP A 289 13.76 18.40 -15.85
CA ASP A 289 12.77 19.39 -16.32
C ASP A 289 11.69 19.71 -15.26
N ALA A 290 11.92 19.46 -13.96
CA ALA A 290 10.89 19.64 -12.92
C ALA A 290 10.77 21.09 -12.43
#